data_AF-A0A2V6JG42-F1
#
_entry.id   AF-A0A2V6JG42-F1
#
_cell.length_a   1.000
_cell.length_b   1.000
_cell.length_c   1.000
_cell.angle_alpha   90.00
_cell.angle_beta   90.00
_cell.angle_gamma   90.00
#
_symmetry.space_group_name_H-M   'P 1'
#
loop_
_entity.id
_entity.type
_entity.pdbx_description
1 polymer ?
#
loop_
_entity_poly.entity_id
_entity_poly.type
_entity_poly.pdbx_seq_one_letter_code
_entity_poly.pdbx_strand_id
1 'polypeptide(L)'
;MKSFLVLDPNLPNRRARGLCALGVMTKAPLAGRVKTRMVPPLTPEEAAELNRCFLRDTAAAISSACSHRAVGDARKTARASAIAVYTPVGAELAYNDILPDDFSLLPQRGDKFGERLY
;
A
#
# COMPACT_ATOMS: atom_id res chain seq x y z
N MET A 1 -12.13 -4.57 13.60
CA MET A 1 -11.59 -3.66 12.56
C MET A 1 -10.08 -3.71 12.65
N LYS A 2 -9.38 -3.97 11.54
CA LYS A 2 -7.93 -3.81 11.49
C LYS A 2 -7.59 -2.32 11.61
N SER A 3 -6.55 -2.01 12.36
CA SER A 3 -6.05 -0.64 12.51
C SER A 3 -4.62 -0.64 11.98
N PHE A 4 -4.45 -0.08 10.78
CA PHE A 4 -3.12 0.11 10.21
C PHE A 4 -2.39 1.23 10.93
N LEU A 5 -1.07 1.10 11.06
CA LEU A 5 -0.23 2.22 11.46
C LEU A 5 -0.21 3.25 10.32
N VAL A 6 -0.83 4.41 10.52
CA VAL A 6 -0.71 5.54 9.61
C VAL A 6 0.54 6.34 10.00
N LEU A 7 1.49 6.42 9.08
CA LEU A 7 2.72 7.17 9.24
C LEU A 7 2.45 8.65 8.96
N ASP A 8 2.94 9.53 9.85
CA ASP A 8 3.05 10.95 9.55
C ASP A 8 4.19 11.12 8.55
N PRO A 9 3.93 11.60 7.33
CA PRO A 9 4.95 11.66 6.33
C PRO A 9 6.04 12.69 6.71
N ASN A 10 5.75 13.64 7.62
CA ASN A 10 6.67 14.70 8.07
C ASN A 10 7.56 14.27 9.24
N LEU A 11 7.31 13.08 9.82
CA LEU A 11 8.06 12.59 10.98
C LEU A 11 8.86 11.33 10.65
N PRO A 12 10.10 11.21 11.15
CA PRO A 12 10.90 10.02 10.92
C PRO A 12 10.32 8.81 11.68
N ASN A 13 10.09 7.71 10.99
CA ASN A 13 9.68 6.45 11.62
C ASN A 13 10.88 5.73 12.27
N ARG A 14 11.05 5.91 13.59
CA ARG A 14 12.15 5.29 14.35
C ARG A 14 12.13 3.76 14.33
N ARG A 15 10.97 3.13 14.11
CA ARG A 15 10.83 1.66 14.05
C ARG A 15 11.38 1.07 12.75
N ALA A 16 11.54 1.89 11.71
CA ALA A 16 12.03 1.47 10.40
C ALA A 16 13.53 1.79 10.18
N ARG A 17 14.27 2.21 11.21
CA ARG A 17 15.72 2.48 11.05
C ARG A 17 16.46 1.22 10.61
N GLY A 18 17.25 1.35 9.54
CA GLY A 18 18.01 0.23 8.97
C GLY A 18 17.19 -0.69 8.06
N LEU A 19 15.92 -0.35 7.77
CA LEU A 19 15.07 -1.06 6.82
C LEU A 19 14.89 -0.24 5.55
N CYS A 20 14.86 -0.92 4.40
CA CYS A 20 14.39 -0.32 3.16
C CYS A 20 12.86 -0.18 3.18
N ALA A 21 12.30 0.85 2.57
CA ALA A 21 10.85 0.94 2.36
C ALA A 21 10.50 0.35 0.99
N LEU A 22 9.54 -0.58 0.95
CA LEU A 22 8.93 -1.06 -0.30
C LEU A 22 7.50 -0.53 -0.38
N GLY A 23 7.33 0.52 -1.18
CA GLY A 23 6.08 1.26 -1.29
C GLY A 23 5.23 0.83 -2.49
N VAL A 24 3.92 0.64 -2.27
CA VAL A 24 2.92 0.60 -3.35
C VAL A 24 2.10 1.89 -3.34
N MET A 25 2.11 2.60 -4.47
CA MET A 25 1.24 3.76 -4.68
C MET A 25 -0.17 3.26 -4.99
N THR A 26 -1.15 3.71 -4.21
CA THR A 26 -2.53 3.26 -4.34
C THR A 26 -3.53 4.37 -4.12
N LYS A 27 -4.69 4.25 -4.75
CA LYS A 27 -5.88 5.06 -4.46
C LYS A 27 -6.93 4.12 -3.91
N ALA A 28 -7.70 4.57 -2.92
CA ALA A 28 -8.76 3.77 -2.34
C ALA A 28 -9.68 3.23 -3.46
N PRO A 29 -9.93 1.90 -3.51
CA PRO A 29 -10.67 1.26 -4.60
C PRO A 29 -12.17 1.54 -4.45
N LEU A 30 -12.56 2.74 -4.88
CA LEU A 30 -13.92 3.25 -4.86
C LEU A 30 -14.45 3.30 -6.30
N ALA A 31 -15.71 2.91 -6.47
CA ALA A 31 -16.39 2.93 -7.77
C ALA A 31 -16.31 4.32 -8.41
N GLY A 32 -16.00 4.35 -9.71
CA GLY A 32 -15.85 5.60 -10.49
C GLY A 32 -14.62 6.44 -10.15
N ARG A 33 -13.76 6.00 -9.22
CA ARG A 33 -12.55 6.74 -8.80
C ARG A 33 -11.23 6.07 -9.20
N VAL A 34 -11.27 4.78 -9.50
CA VAL A 34 -10.13 3.96 -9.91
C VAL A 34 -10.44 3.25 -11.22
N LYS A 35 -9.40 2.96 -12.01
CA LYS A 35 -9.48 2.17 -13.26
C LYS A 35 -10.60 2.62 -14.22
N THR A 36 -10.91 3.91 -14.27
CA THR A 36 -12.03 4.45 -15.06
C THR A 36 -11.88 4.22 -16.57
N ARG A 37 -10.64 4.05 -17.07
CA ARG A 37 -10.39 3.67 -18.46
C ARG A 37 -10.82 2.24 -18.83
N MET A 38 -11.16 1.41 -17.84
CA MET A 38 -11.73 0.06 -18.04
C MET A 38 -13.26 0.07 -18.12
N VAL A 39 -13.88 1.26 -17.98
CA VAL A 39 -15.32 1.48 -18.04
C VAL A 39 -15.60 2.31 -19.31
N PRO A 40 -16.18 1.73 -20.38
CA PRO A 40 -16.61 0.34 -20.60
C PRO A 40 -15.43 -0.63 -20.95
N PRO A 41 -15.62 -1.98 -20.87
CA PRO A 41 -16.87 -2.72 -20.70
C PRO A 41 -17.31 -2.98 -19.26
N LEU A 42 -16.47 -2.71 -18.25
CA LEU A 42 -16.83 -2.94 -16.85
C LEU A 42 -17.79 -1.87 -16.33
N THR A 43 -18.53 -2.18 -15.27
CA THR A 43 -19.19 -1.18 -14.43
C THR A 43 -18.17 -0.48 -13.51
N PRO A 44 -18.48 0.73 -12.99
CA PRO A 44 -17.65 1.37 -11.97
C PRO A 44 -17.37 0.49 -10.75
N GLU A 45 -18.33 -0.33 -10.33
CA GLU A 45 -18.23 -1.27 -9.22
C GLU A 45 -17.30 -2.44 -9.55
N GLU A 46 -17.44 -3.04 -10.73
CA GLU A 46 -16.57 -4.11 -11.22
C GLU A 46 -15.12 -3.63 -11.36
N ALA A 47 -14.91 -2.41 -11.88
CA ALA A 47 -13.59 -1.82 -12.01
C ALA A 47 -12.93 -1.57 -10.63
N ALA A 48 -13.72 -1.18 -9.63
CA ALA A 48 -13.24 -1.04 -8.26
C ALA A 48 -12.91 -2.38 -7.62
N GLU A 49 -13.75 -3.40 -7.80
CA GLU A 49 -13.51 -4.74 -7.27
C GLU A 49 -12.27 -5.39 -7.90
N LEU A 50 -12.12 -5.28 -9.22
CA LEU A 50 -10.91 -5.74 -9.90
C LEU A 50 -9.66 -5.01 -9.39
N ASN A 51 -9.77 -3.71 -9.08
CA ASN A 51 -8.68 -2.98 -8.48
C ASN A 51 -8.36 -3.47 -7.05
N ARG A 52 -9.35 -3.92 -6.26
CA ARG A 52 -9.09 -4.58 -4.96
C ARG A 52 -8.27 -5.84 -5.13
N CYS A 53 -8.60 -6.68 -6.12
CA CYS A 53 -7.83 -7.89 -6.44
C CYS A 53 -6.37 -7.55 -6.80
N PHE A 54 -6.14 -6.60 -7.71
CA PHE A 54 -4.79 -6.18 -8.07
C PHE A 54 -3.97 -5.70 -6.86
N LEU A 55 -4.59 -4.92 -5.98
CA LEU A 55 -3.93 -4.42 -4.78
C LEU A 55 -3.63 -5.55 -3.80
N ARG A 56 -4.55 -6.51 -3.61
CA ARG A 56 -4.35 -7.67 -2.73
C ARG A 56 -3.17 -8.52 -3.21
N ASP A 57 -3.11 -8.81 -4.50
CA ASP A 57 -2.03 -9.62 -5.10
C ASP A 57 -0.68 -8.89 -4.99
N THR A 58 -0.66 -7.60 -5.30
CA THR A 58 0.55 -6.77 -5.19
C THR A 58 1.01 -6.67 -3.74
N ALA A 59 0.10 -6.47 -2.80
CA ALA A 59 0.41 -6.35 -1.38
C ALA A 59 0.94 -7.67 -0.80
N ALA A 60 0.35 -8.81 -1.20
CA ALA A 60 0.84 -10.12 -0.82
C ALA A 60 2.28 -10.36 -1.33
N ALA A 61 2.57 -10.00 -2.58
CA ALA A 61 3.92 -10.10 -3.14
C ALA A 61 4.93 -9.22 -2.40
N ILE A 62 4.56 -7.99 -2.06
CA ILE A 62 5.39 -7.07 -1.26
C ILE A 62 5.63 -7.60 0.15
N SER A 63 4.60 -8.10 0.83
CA SER A 63 4.72 -8.68 2.17
C SER A 63 5.66 -9.90 2.15
N SER A 64 5.53 -10.77 1.14
CA SER A 64 6.46 -11.88 0.93
C SER A 64 7.89 -11.38 0.73
N ALA A 65 8.11 -10.38 -0.13
CA ALA A 65 9.41 -9.75 -0.38
C ALA A 65 10.05 -9.17 0.89
N CYS A 66 9.26 -8.50 1.74
CA CYS A 66 9.74 -7.93 3.00
C CYS A 66 10.08 -9.01 4.04
N SER A 67 9.39 -10.15 3.98
CA SER A 67 9.55 -11.29 4.88
C SER A 67 10.59 -12.32 4.44
N HIS A 68 11.06 -12.25 3.18
CA HIS A 68 12.01 -13.22 2.62
C HIS A 68 13.37 -13.16 3.35
N ARG A 69 13.81 -14.35 3.76
CA ARG A 69 15.13 -14.58 4.37
C ARG A 69 16.18 -14.74 3.28
N ALA A 70 17.36 -14.16 3.48
CA ALA A 70 18.53 -14.62 2.76
C ALA A 70 18.87 -16.05 3.24
N VAL A 71 19.09 -16.98 2.32
CA VAL A 71 19.57 -18.33 2.65
C VAL A 71 20.92 -18.18 3.36
N GLY A 72 21.02 -18.67 4.61
CA GLY A 72 22.26 -18.61 5.41
C GLY A 72 22.35 -17.47 6.43
N ASP A 73 21.36 -16.56 6.50
CA ASP A 73 21.32 -15.53 7.54
C ASP A 73 20.45 -15.99 8.73
N ALA A 74 21.11 -16.38 9.83
CA ALA A 74 20.45 -16.84 11.05
C ALA A 74 19.75 -15.70 11.82
N ARG A 75 19.96 -14.44 11.45
CA ARG A 75 19.25 -13.31 12.05
C ARG A 75 17.90 -13.11 11.38
N LYS A 76 16.82 -13.35 12.14
CA LYS A 76 15.42 -13.01 11.81
C LYS A 76 15.22 -11.49 11.76
N THR A 77 15.83 -10.79 10.83
CA THR A 77 15.57 -9.36 10.63
C THR A 77 15.02 -9.14 9.23
N ALA A 78 13.76 -8.70 9.16
CA ALA A 78 13.17 -8.16 7.95
C ALA A 78 14.14 -7.11 7.37
N ARG A 79 14.30 -7.08 6.04
CA ARG A 79 15.19 -6.11 5.37
C ARG A 79 14.42 -4.93 4.78
N ALA A 80 13.11 -5.06 4.67
CA ALA A 80 12.24 -4.01 4.20
C ALA A 80 10.95 -3.89 5.02
N SER A 81 10.33 -2.72 4.94
CA SER A 81 9.00 -2.44 5.48
C SER A 81 8.02 -2.22 4.34
N ALA A 82 6.88 -2.91 4.40
CA ALA A 82 5.80 -2.77 3.44
C ALA A 82 5.00 -1.48 3.72
N ILE A 83 4.87 -0.63 2.70
CA ILE A 83 4.15 0.64 2.83
C ILE A 83 3.13 0.76 1.71
N ALA A 84 1.87 1.07 2.05
CA ALA A 84 0.89 1.50 1.06
C ALA A 84 0.77 3.03 1.12
N VAL A 85 1.23 3.68 0.05
CA VAL A 85 1.19 5.13 -0.08
C VAL A 85 -0.14 5.51 -0.74
N TYR A 86 -1.08 5.98 0.06
CA TYR A 86 -2.50 5.98 -0.27
C TYR A 86 -3.11 7.37 -0.43
N THR A 87 -4.26 7.43 -1.10
CA THR A 87 -5.12 8.61 -1.21
C THR A 87 -6.57 8.18 -1.44
N PRO A 88 -7.59 8.93 -0.97
CA PRO A 88 -7.50 10.10 -0.09
C PRO A 88 -7.29 9.73 1.38
N VAL A 89 -6.83 10.69 2.18
CA VAL A 89 -6.87 10.61 3.65
C VAL A 89 -8.32 10.42 4.11
N GLY A 90 -8.55 9.58 5.12
CA GLY A 90 -9.89 9.18 5.58
C GLY A 90 -10.44 7.92 4.92
N ALA A 91 -9.73 7.34 3.94
CA ALA A 91 -10.12 6.10 3.27
C ALA A 91 -9.33 4.86 3.77
N GLU A 92 -8.69 4.95 4.94
CA GLU A 92 -7.82 3.92 5.51
C GLU A 92 -8.56 2.58 5.70
N LEU A 93 -9.84 2.65 6.10
CA LEU A 93 -10.68 1.47 6.31
C LEU A 93 -10.94 0.68 5.02
N ALA A 94 -10.82 1.31 3.85
CA ALA A 94 -10.99 0.64 2.56
C ALA A 94 -9.90 -0.42 2.30
N TYR A 95 -8.82 -0.40 3.07
CA TYR A 95 -7.69 -1.32 2.92
C TYR A 95 -7.75 -2.54 3.84
N ASN A 96 -8.70 -2.62 4.78
CA ASN A 96 -8.76 -3.67 5.80
C ASN A 96 -8.81 -5.10 5.21
N ASP A 97 -9.52 -5.27 4.09
CA ASP A 97 -9.67 -6.56 3.41
C ASP A 97 -8.76 -6.70 2.18
N ILE A 98 -7.74 -5.83 2.08
CA ILE A 98 -6.84 -5.73 0.93
C ILE A 98 -5.39 -5.89 1.37
N LEU A 99 -4.95 -5.13 2.37
CA LEU A 99 -3.56 -5.11 2.81
C LEU A 99 -3.31 -6.12 3.93
N PRO A 100 -2.18 -6.85 3.88
CA PRO A 100 -1.68 -7.63 5.01
C PRO A 100 -1.38 -6.78 6.26
N ASP A 101 -1.32 -7.41 7.44
CA ASP A 101 -1.18 -6.74 8.74
C ASP A 101 0.20 -6.09 8.99
N ASP A 102 1.20 -6.46 8.19
CA ASP A 102 2.56 -5.90 8.24
C ASP A 102 2.69 -4.57 7.47
N PHE A 103 1.64 -4.12 6.79
CA PHE A 103 1.62 -2.85 6.08
C PHE A 103 1.46 -1.65 7.03
N SER A 104 2.24 -0.60 6.74
CA SER A 104 1.96 0.76 7.21
C SER A 104 1.31 1.59 6.10
N LEU A 105 0.44 2.52 6.46
CA LEU A 105 -0.16 3.47 5.53
C LEU A 105 0.61 4.79 5.54
N LEU A 106 0.83 5.37 4.37
CA LEU A 106 1.46 6.69 4.23
C LEU A 106 0.59 7.57 3.32
N PRO A 107 0.07 8.73 3.77
CA PRO A 107 -0.66 9.64 2.90
C PRO A 107 0.22 10.13 1.73
N GLN A 108 -0.31 10.08 0.51
CA GLN A 108 0.33 10.73 -0.65
C GLN A 108 0.39 12.26 -0.46
N ARG A 109 1.47 12.89 -0.93
CA ARG A 109 1.71 14.34 -0.85
C ARG A 109 1.84 14.96 -2.22
N GLY A 110 1.50 16.24 -2.34
CA GLY A 110 1.64 16.95 -3.61
C GLY A 110 0.45 16.73 -4.55
N ASP A 111 0.29 17.67 -5.47
CA ASP A 111 -0.89 17.79 -6.31
C ASP A 111 -0.74 16.94 -7.57
N LYS A 112 0.48 16.91 -8.13
CA LYS A 112 0.81 16.16 -9.33
C LYS A 112 1.42 14.80 -9.00
N PHE A 113 1.34 13.87 -9.94
CA PHE A 113 1.91 12.53 -9.76
C PHE A 113 3.42 12.55 -9.48
N GLY A 114 4.18 13.41 -10.16
CA GLY A 114 5.62 13.53 -9.92
C GLY A 114 5.97 14.00 -8.50
N GLU A 115 5.18 14.95 -7.97
CA GLU A 115 5.35 15.45 -6.59
C GLU A 115 5.06 14.38 -5.54
N ARG A 116 4.20 13.40 -5.87
CA ARG A 116 3.87 12.27 -4.98
C ARG A 116 4.96 11.23 -4.85
N LEU A 117 5.96 11.26 -5.73
CA LEU A 117 7.07 10.32 -5.76
C LEU A 117 8.33 10.84 -5.04
N TYR A 118 8.34 12.11 -4.64
CA TYR A 118 9.45 12.79 -3.96
C TYR A 118 9.09 13.07 -2.50
#